data_AF-A0A6M0CEH8-F1
#
_entry.id   AF-A0A6M0CEH8-F1
#
_cell.length_a   1.000
_cell.length_b   1.000
_cell.length_c   1.000
_cell.angle_alpha   90.00
_cell.angle_beta   90.00
_cell.angle_gamma   90.00
#
_symmetry.space_group_name_H-M   'P 1'
#
loop_
_entity.id
_entity.type
_entity.pdbx_description
1 polymer ?
#
loop_
_entity_poly.entity_id
_entity_poly.type
_entity_poly.pdbx_seq_one_letter_code
_entity_poly.pdbx_strand_id
1 'polypeptide(L)'
;MHLEKTIFKIENKGGNLGTKSNSIVTSYFMINPSKFGIYTIGAIFLFLIGCQEDIPDIEERPVISLETITVDSDLFTFIKNTSANDGRVDNLIDDYNCGELVYPVTVTVNGEQLTLTSDDGISQVQAIFDRSTADYDFVTFTYPISFLNDDHTIDTIASEADFDALIQECERDFQLGALTCLDFTYPLFMITFDQAKQTSDNFRLETDKQLFDFMVALAADNEGLELNQQEIASLLYPVEVTLEDGEMRDVANGTELETLLEAIAADDCFTPDGLILDDSAFRALLDADDFVIKSYIEGTNDRTVEFSTNNVTFNTDGTLQVDNGGTNSSGNWSLERDYSSLELDLDFNDTTLNGVFDRDWDLIQLNDLEFDIRFRDQFLTLRRVRATTPPELNTLFASAGWQVSNYTTAASGDQTILFNQRVFTFSSNGELRAAINNAGVEGTWQVTIRDQFDLSLAMTFEDIPPFTQIATSWQVLNYNDDQITLELFNAGTLEATLVFDKL
;
A
#
# COMPACT_ATOMS: atom_id res chain seq x y z
N MET A 1 -43.08 31.47 37.28
CA MET A 1 -43.82 32.71 37.64
C MET A 1 -43.68 33.65 36.44
N HIS A 2 -44.47 33.41 35.41
CA HIS A 2 -45.61 34.24 34.96
C HIS A 2 -45.22 35.31 33.93
N LEU A 3 -45.45 34.92 32.66
CA LEU A 3 -45.69 35.73 31.47
C LEU A 3 -46.81 36.75 31.69
N GLU A 4 -46.71 37.92 31.02
CA GLU A 4 -47.82 38.60 30.34
C GLU A 4 -47.23 39.57 29.29
N LYS A 5 -47.45 39.30 27.99
CA LYS A 5 -48.41 39.96 27.08
C LYS A 5 -48.19 41.47 26.94
N THR A 6 -48.08 42.02 25.73
CA THR A 6 -49.27 42.43 24.99
C THR A 6 -48.99 42.63 23.50
N ILE A 7 -49.84 42.01 22.68
CA ILE A 7 -50.00 42.13 21.24
C ILE A 7 -50.93 43.32 20.95
N PHE A 8 -50.59 44.20 20.00
CA PHE A 8 -51.56 45.14 19.42
C PHE A 8 -51.94 44.75 18.00
N LYS A 9 -53.25 44.54 17.84
CA LYS A 9 -53.96 44.10 16.65
C LYS A 9 -54.39 45.31 15.84
N ILE A 10 -54.21 45.23 14.52
CA ILE A 10 -54.70 46.18 13.52
C ILE A 10 -56.22 46.00 13.40
N GLU A 11 -56.99 47.07 13.59
CA GLU A 11 -58.36 47.16 13.07
C GLU A 11 -58.41 48.16 11.91
N ASN A 12 -58.73 47.63 10.75
CA ASN A 12 -58.93 48.34 9.50
C ASN A 12 -60.44 48.59 9.35
N LYS A 13 -60.88 49.84 9.35
CA LYS A 13 -62.22 50.23 8.89
C LYS A 13 -62.06 51.08 7.63
N GLY A 14 -62.57 50.54 6.54
CA GLY A 14 -62.45 51.08 5.19
C GLY A 14 -63.17 52.40 4.97
N GLY A 15 -62.81 53.05 3.87
CA GLY A 15 -63.46 54.26 3.36
C GLY A 15 -62.58 54.93 2.32
N ASN A 16 -62.74 54.50 1.07
CA ASN A 16 -62.11 55.10 -0.11
C ASN A 16 -62.82 56.42 -0.46
N LEU A 17 -62.06 57.40 -0.97
CA LEU A 17 -62.41 58.49 -1.92
C LEU A 17 -61.86 59.88 -1.51
N GLY A 18 -60.99 60.42 -2.38
CA GLY A 18 -61.20 61.78 -2.89
C GLY A 18 -60.37 62.95 -2.31
N THR A 19 -59.29 63.28 -3.02
CA THR A 19 -58.87 64.63 -3.45
C THR A 19 -58.57 65.76 -2.43
N LYS A 20 -57.42 66.41 -2.72
CA LYS A 20 -57.05 67.84 -2.57
C LYS A 20 -56.36 68.34 -1.28
N SER A 21 -55.13 68.84 -1.53
CA SER A 21 -54.63 70.19 -1.21
C SER A 21 -54.14 70.52 0.22
N ASN A 22 -52.84 70.85 0.26
CA ASN A 22 -52.14 71.88 1.04
C ASN A 22 -52.17 71.85 2.57
N SER A 23 -50.97 71.84 3.17
CA SER A 23 -50.47 73.02 3.91
C SER A 23 -49.01 72.82 4.33
N ILE A 24 -48.13 73.57 3.67
CA ILE A 24 -46.78 73.88 4.13
C ILE A 24 -46.89 74.88 5.29
N VAL A 25 -46.27 74.59 6.44
CA VAL A 25 -45.94 75.62 7.43
C VAL A 25 -44.43 75.71 7.52
N THR A 26 -43.91 76.73 6.85
CA THR A 26 -42.52 77.16 6.88
C THR A 26 -42.30 77.96 8.17
N SER A 27 -41.54 77.40 9.11
CA SER A 27 -41.00 78.14 10.25
C SER A 27 -39.53 78.46 9.96
N TYR A 28 -39.25 79.69 9.54
CA TYR A 28 -37.89 80.19 9.38
C TYR A 28 -37.26 80.40 10.76
N PHE A 29 -36.32 79.53 11.14
CA PHE A 29 -35.27 79.91 12.09
C PHE A 29 -34.06 80.38 11.29
N MET A 30 -33.83 81.69 11.32
CA MET A 30 -32.56 82.29 10.89
C MET A 30 -31.45 81.77 11.80
N ILE A 31 -30.57 80.90 11.27
CA ILE A 31 -29.33 80.53 11.92
C ILE A 31 -28.18 81.20 11.15
N ASN A 32 -27.34 81.87 11.92
CA ASN A 32 -26.24 82.75 11.52
C ASN A 32 -25.15 81.98 10.73
N PRO A 33 -24.74 82.40 9.52
CA PRO A 33 -23.92 81.57 8.61
C PRO A 33 -22.42 81.53 8.95
N SER A 34 -21.96 82.16 10.04
CA SER A 34 -20.52 82.33 10.30
C SER A 34 -19.86 81.26 11.18
N LYS A 35 -20.61 80.26 11.68
CA LYS A 35 -20.04 79.22 12.56
C LYS A 35 -20.42 77.77 12.23
N PHE A 36 -21.20 77.55 11.17
CA PHE A 36 -21.57 76.19 10.76
C PHE A 36 -20.49 75.51 9.91
N GLY A 37 -19.66 76.27 9.20
CA GLY A 37 -18.63 75.73 8.31
C GLY A 37 -17.44 75.03 8.98
N ILE A 38 -17.29 75.12 10.31
CA ILE A 38 -16.15 74.50 11.03
C ILE A 38 -16.55 73.17 11.70
N TYR A 39 -17.83 72.97 12.02
CA TYR A 39 -18.28 71.74 12.68
C TYR A 39 -18.82 70.66 11.71
N THR A 40 -19.25 71.02 10.50
CA THR A 40 -19.64 70.03 9.47
C THR A 40 -18.46 69.53 8.63
N ILE A 41 -17.33 70.24 8.60
CA ILE A 41 -16.10 69.78 7.91
C ILE A 41 -15.29 68.84 8.82
N GLY A 42 -15.40 68.96 10.14
CA GLY A 42 -14.73 68.07 11.10
C GLY A 42 -15.38 66.69 11.28
N ALA A 43 -16.67 66.54 10.98
CA ALA A 43 -17.38 65.26 11.14
C ALA A 43 -17.37 64.37 9.89
N ILE A 44 -17.01 64.93 8.72
CA ILE A 44 -16.90 64.19 7.45
C ILE A 44 -15.46 63.70 7.21
N PHE A 45 -14.47 64.21 7.94
CA PHE A 45 -13.07 63.80 7.83
C PHE A 45 -12.71 62.54 8.66
N LEU A 46 -13.66 61.96 9.40
CA LEU A 46 -13.44 60.75 10.21
C LEU A 46 -13.86 59.44 9.53
N PHE A 47 -14.29 59.46 8.27
CA PHE A 47 -14.78 58.28 7.55
C PHE A 47 -13.90 57.82 6.38
N LEU A 48 -12.66 58.33 6.25
CA LEU A 48 -11.81 58.04 5.08
C LEU A 48 -10.39 57.56 5.41
N ILE A 49 -10.15 57.02 6.61
CA ILE A 49 -8.87 56.36 6.91
C ILE A 49 -9.18 55.03 7.59
N GLY A 50 -9.31 53.99 6.77
CA GLY A 50 -9.67 52.65 7.21
C GLY A 50 -9.84 51.72 6.01
N CYS A 51 -8.88 51.74 5.08
CA CYS A 51 -8.59 50.56 4.29
C CYS A 51 -7.32 50.01 4.93
N GLN A 52 -7.42 48.88 5.63
CA GLN A 52 -6.24 48.13 6.04
C GLN A 52 -5.66 47.54 4.75
N GLU A 53 -4.61 48.15 4.22
CA GLU A 53 -3.77 47.56 3.19
C GLU A 53 -2.63 46.83 3.90
N ASP A 54 -2.85 45.56 4.21
CA ASP A 54 -1.77 44.62 4.55
C ASP A 54 -1.83 43.46 3.54
N ILE A 55 -1.71 43.78 2.24
CA ILE A 55 -1.37 42.80 1.21
C ILE A 55 0.14 42.92 1.00
N PRO A 56 0.93 41.86 1.14
CA PRO A 56 2.37 41.93 1.00
C PRO A 56 2.76 42.43 -0.41
N ASP A 57 3.91 43.11 -0.51
CA ASP A 57 4.62 43.31 -1.78
C ASP A 57 5.07 41.93 -2.28
N ILE A 58 4.16 41.21 -2.92
CA ILE A 58 4.42 39.94 -3.59
C ILE A 58 5.03 40.32 -4.94
N GLU A 59 6.35 40.52 -4.98
CA GLU A 59 7.06 40.94 -6.19
C GLU A 59 7.08 39.88 -7.30
N GLU A 60 6.54 38.67 -7.09
CA GLU A 60 6.74 37.53 -8.00
C GLU A 60 5.48 37.05 -8.76
N ARG A 61 4.25 37.17 -8.21
CA ARG A 61 3.00 36.77 -8.90
C ARG A 61 1.79 37.65 -8.50
N PRO A 62 0.92 38.05 -9.44
CA PRO A 62 -0.29 38.80 -9.11
C PRO A 62 -1.27 37.91 -8.33
N VAL A 63 -1.67 38.33 -7.13
CA VAL A 63 -2.73 37.64 -6.37
C VAL A 63 -4.06 37.86 -7.05
N ILE A 64 -4.76 36.77 -7.38
CA ILE A 64 -6.03 36.80 -8.12
C ILE A 64 -7.21 36.45 -7.22
N SER A 65 -7.01 35.55 -6.26
CA SER A 65 -8.03 35.08 -5.34
C SER A 65 -7.43 34.71 -3.97
N LEU A 66 -8.31 34.69 -2.97
CA LEU A 66 -8.04 34.27 -1.61
C LEU A 66 -9.18 33.33 -1.20
N GLU A 67 -8.84 32.17 -0.66
CA GLU A 67 -9.84 31.18 -0.26
C GLU A 67 -9.58 30.68 1.15
N THR A 68 -10.63 30.66 1.97
CA THR A 68 -10.57 30.22 3.36
C THR A 68 -10.37 28.71 3.42
N ILE A 69 -9.44 28.28 4.28
CA ILE A 69 -9.24 26.88 4.62
C ILE A 69 -9.86 26.65 6.00
N THR A 70 -10.77 25.69 6.09
CA THR A 70 -11.42 25.28 7.35
C THR A 70 -10.89 23.93 7.79
N VAL A 71 -10.62 23.76 9.09
CA VAL A 71 -10.00 22.53 9.64
C VAL A 71 -10.78 21.24 9.31
N ASP A 72 -12.09 21.36 9.11
CA ASP A 72 -13.02 20.28 8.80
C ASP A 72 -13.28 20.09 7.29
N SER A 73 -12.56 20.78 6.40
CA SER A 73 -12.70 20.59 4.94
C SER A 73 -11.74 19.56 4.37
N ASP A 74 -12.14 18.94 3.25
CA ASP A 74 -11.31 18.00 2.50
C ASP A 74 -10.01 18.68 2.02
N LEU A 75 -10.11 19.92 1.52
CA LEU A 75 -8.93 20.74 1.17
C LEU A 75 -7.91 20.89 2.32
N PHE A 76 -8.33 20.98 3.58
CA PHE A 76 -7.40 21.08 4.71
C PHE A 76 -6.61 19.78 4.86
N THR A 77 -7.33 18.65 4.80
CA THR A 77 -6.73 17.31 4.89
C THR A 77 -5.77 17.07 3.74
N PHE A 78 -6.17 17.40 2.51
CA PHE A 78 -5.30 17.22 1.35
C PHE A 78 -4.04 18.08 1.41
N ILE A 79 -4.14 19.36 1.76
CA ILE A 79 -2.94 20.23 1.90
C ILE A 79 -2.02 19.68 2.98
N LYS A 80 -2.57 19.28 4.14
CA LYS A 80 -1.79 18.69 5.24
C LYS A 80 -1.04 17.45 4.76
N ASN A 81 -1.74 16.51 4.10
CA ASN A 81 -1.15 15.25 3.65
C ASN A 81 -0.16 15.43 2.49
N THR A 82 -0.39 16.40 1.59
CA THR A 82 0.56 16.76 0.53
C THR A 82 1.86 17.32 1.10
N SER A 83 1.79 18.01 2.24
CA SER A 83 2.97 18.58 2.93
C SER A 83 3.65 17.65 3.94
N ALA A 84 3.15 16.43 4.13
CA ALA A 84 3.76 15.46 5.04
C ALA A 84 5.09 14.95 4.45
N ASN A 85 6.02 14.52 5.30
CA ASN A 85 7.24 13.86 4.81
C ASN A 85 6.89 12.54 4.13
N ASP A 86 7.43 12.30 2.94
CA ASP A 86 7.28 11.01 2.27
C ASP A 86 8.32 10.02 2.78
N GLY A 87 7.89 9.11 3.66
CA GLY A 87 8.76 8.09 4.24
C GLY A 87 9.16 6.95 3.30
N ARG A 88 8.66 6.92 2.07
CA ARG A 88 8.71 5.71 1.23
C ARG A 88 9.92 5.62 0.32
N VAL A 89 10.70 6.69 0.25
CA VAL A 89 11.83 6.84 -0.68
C VAL A 89 12.86 5.73 -0.51
N ASP A 90 13.02 5.23 0.71
CA ASP A 90 14.03 4.25 1.10
C ASP A 90 13.47 2.92 1.59
N ASN A 91 12.19 2.62 1.31
CA ASN A 91 11.54 1.34 1.64
C ASN A 91 12.31 0.10 1.18
N LEU A 92 13.11 0.17 0.09
CA LEU A 92 13.99 -0.93 -0.30
C LEU A 92 14.93 -1.38 0.85
N ILE A 93 15.24 -0.48 1.77
CA ILE A 93 16.19 -0.63 2.87
C ILE A 93 15.48 -0.97 4.18
N ASP A 94 14.36 -0.32 4.49
CA ASP A 94 13.73 -0.36 5.82
C ASP A 94 12.32 -0.94 5.88
N ASP A 95 11.61 -1.05 4.75
CA ASP A 95 10.18 -1.33 4.65
C ASP A 95 9.33 -0.48 5.64
N TYR A 96 9.63 0.82 5.82
CA TYR A 96 8.93 1.72 6.75
C TYR A 96 8.26 2.93 6.08
N ASN A 97 6.98 2.77 5.75
CA ASN A 97 6.18 3.77 5.01
C ASN A 97 6.00 5.14 5.70
N CYS A 98 6.12 5.23 7.03
CA CYS A 98 5.81 6.46 7.77
C CYS A 98 7.01 7.37 8.06
N GLY A 99 8.21 7.04 7.60
CA GLY A 99 9.35 7.94 7.75
C GLY A 99 10.59 7.50 7.00
N GLU A 100 11.47 8.45 6.69
CA GLU A 100 12.67 8.25 5.88
C GLU A 100 13.92 8.18 6.78
N LEU A 101 14.90 7.33 6.44
CA LEU A 101 16.16 7.19 7.16
C LEU A 101 16.95 8.49 7.19
N VAL A 102 17.34 8.90 8.40
CA VAL A 102 18.27 10.00 8.60
C VAL A 102 19.70 9.50 8.42
N TYR A 103 20.32 9.91 7.31
CA TYR A 103 21.71 9.59 7.02
C TYR A 103 22.74 10.34 7.90
N PRO A 104 23.93 9.75 8.15
CA PRO A 104 24.38 8.46 7.66
C PRO A 104 23.87 7.28 8.50
N VAL A 105 23.54 6.17 7.82
CA VAL A 105 23.11 4.91 8.44
C VAL A 105 24.08 3.79 8.08
N THR A 106 24.33 2.87 9.01
CA THR A 106 25.13 1.67 8.74
C THR A 106 24.22 0.45 8.70
N VAL A 107 24.24 -0.24 7.56
CA VAL A 107 23.41 -1.41 7.28
C VAL A 107 24.28 -2.60 6.93
N THR A 108 23.73 -3.80 7.04
CA THR A 108 24.33 -5.04 6.55
C THR A 108 23.38 -5.67 5.55
N VAL A 109 23.79 -5.73 4.28
CA VAL A 109 23.00 -6.23 3.15
C VAL A 109 23.56 -7.60 2.76
N ASN A 110 22.76 -8.66 2.89
CA ASN A 110 23.19 -10.05 2.67
C ASN A 110 24.53 -10.41 3.35
N GLY A 111 24.78 -9.86 4.54
CA GLY A 111 26.02 -10.05 5.31
C GLY A 111 27.18 -9.10 4.96
N GLU A 112 27.04 -8.22 3.97
CA GLU A 112 28.01 -7.17 3.61
C GLU A 112 27.65 -5.84 4.30
N GLN A 113 28.55 -5.30 5.13
CA GLN A 113 28.31 -4.03 5.82
C GLN A 113 28.57 -2.83 4.91
N LEU A 114 27.60 -1.91 4.83
CA LEU A 114 27.65 -0.65 4.11
C LEU A 114 27.37 0.53 5.06
N THR A 115 27.92 1.70 4.75
CA THR A 115 27.52 2.98 5.35
C THR A 115 26.93 3.85 4.26
N LEU A 116 25.62 4.09 4.35
CA LEU A 116 24.88 4.93 3.41
C LEU A 116 24.93 6.37 3.92
N THR A 117 25.12 7.33 3.02
CA THR A 117 25.28 8.75 3.35
C THR A 117 24.21 9.64 2.71
N SER A 118 23.37 9.06 1.86
CA SER A 118 22.27 9.67 1.10
C SER A 118 21.52 8.55 0.36
N ASP A 119 20.39 8.88 -0.28
CA ASP A 119 19.55 7.96 -1.07
C ASP A 119 20.25 7.34 -2.27
N ASP A 120 21.36 7.94 -2.73
CA ASP A 120 22.26 7.31 -3.70
C ASP A 120 22.72 5.90 -3.24
N GLY A 121 22.69 5.66 -1.92
CA GLY A 121 22.94 4.37 -1.28
C GLY A 121 21.97 3.26 -1.67
N ILE A 122 20.72 3.58 -2.00
CA ILE A 122 19.68 2.61 -2.44
C ILE A 122 20.18 1.80 -3.64
N SER A 123 20.84 2.46 -4.61
CA SER A 123 21.42 1.79 -5.77
C SER A 123 22.53 0.79 -5.42
N GLN A 124 23.24 1.00 -4.30
CA GLN A 124 24.27 0.08 -3.81
C GLN A 124 23.63 -1.16 -3.17
N VAL A 125 22.53 -0.98 -2.44
CA VAL A 125 21.72 -2.06 -1.87
C VAL A 125 21.14 -2.92 -3.00
N GLN A 126 20.48 -2.30 -3.98
CA GLN A 126 19.95 -3.01 -5.14
C GLN A 126 21.02 -3.82 -5.90
N ALA A 127 22.21 -3.23 -6.08
CA ALA A 127 23.31 -3.93 -6.75
C ALA A 127 23.87 -5.13 -5.95
N ILE A 128 23.60 -5.22 -4.64
CA ILE A 128 23.89 -6.42 -3.85
C ILE A 128 22.80 -7.46 -4.05
N PHE A 129 21.53 -7.05 -4.02
CA PHE A 129 20.39 -7.93 -4.27
C PHE A 129 20.48 -8.59 -5.66
N ASP A 130 20.77 -7.81 -6.70
CA ASP A 130 20.88 -8.30 -8.08
C ASP A 130 22.03 -9.30 -8.34
N ARG A 131 22.89 -9.60 -7.35
CA ARG A 131 24.03 -10.52 -7.53
C ARG A 131 23.58 -11.97 -7.68
N SER A 132 22.41 -12.32 -7.17
CA SER A 132 21.85 -13.66 -7.24
C SER A 132 20.34 -13.57 -7.18
N THR A 133 19.67 -14.49 -7.87
CA THR A 133 18.19 -14.59 -7.86
C THR A 133 17.73 -15.84 -7.12
N ALA A 134 18.64 -16.45 -6.35
CA ALA A 134 18.45 -17.74 -5.68
C ALA A 134 18.68 -17.67 -4.17
N ASP A 135 19.04 -16.50 -3.66
CA ASP A 135 19.17 -16.15 -2.25
C ASP A 135 18.01 -15.27 -1.80
N TYR A 136 17.93 -15.08 -0.49
CA TYR A 136 17.01 -14.15 0.14
C TYR A 136 17.73 -12.84 0.39
N ASP A 137 17.16 -11.77 -0.16
CA ASP A 137 17.71 -10.43 -0.17
C ASP A 137 17.14 -9.58 0.96
N PHE A 138 17.98 -9.22 1.93
CA PHE A 138 17.53 -8.46 3.09
C PHE A 138 18.58 -7.49 3.62
N VAL A 139 18.09 -6.52 4.39
CA VAL A 139 18.88 -5.52 5.09
C VAL A 139 18.67 -5.68 6.60
N THR A 140 19.78 -5.55 7.35
CA THR A 140 19.74 -5.42 8.82
C THR A 140 20.47 -4.15 9.25
N PHE A 141 19.99 -3.52 10.32
CA PHE A 141 20.52 -2.25 10.79
C PHE A 141 21.57 -2.41 11.89
N THR A 142 22.53 -1.48 11.91
CA THR A 142 23.39 -1.27 13.08
C THR A 142 22.81 -0.11 13.90
N TYR A 143 22.12 -0.44 14.98
CA TYR A 143 21.49 0.54 15.87
C TYR A 143 22.51 1.38 16.68
N PRO A 144 22.16 2.63 17.06
CA PRO A 144 20.87 3.29 16.78
C PRO A 144 20.75 3.83 15.35
N ILE A 145 19.51 3.92 14.86
CA ILE A 145 19.12 4.57 13.60
C ILE A 145 18.11 5.69 13.90
N SER A 146 17.85 6.56 12.93
CA SER A 146 16.88 7.64 13.08
C SER A 146 16.01 7.75 11.84
N PHE A 147 14.75 8.13 12.05
CA PHE A 147 13.78 8.37 10.99
C PHE A 147 13.28 9.81 11.05
N LEU A 148 13.08 10.43 9.89
CA LEU A 148 12.29 11.64 9.72
C LEU A 148 10.85 11.20 9.42
N ASN A 149 9.99 11.36 10.42
CA ASN A 149 8.59 10.90 10.35
C ASN A 149 7.76 11.81 9.43
N ASP A 150 6.57 11.34 9.05
CA ASP A 150 5.54 12.07 8.29
C ASP A 150 5.26 13.49 8.83
N ASP A 151 5.33 13.66 10.15
CA ASP A 151 5.13 14.92 10.86
C ASP A 151 6.37 15.83 10.92
N HIS A 152 7.43 15.47 10.19
CA HIS A 152 8.74 16.13 10.15
C HIS A 152 9.49 16.15 11.49
N THR A 153 9.10 15.31 12.45
CA THR A 153 9.90 15.07 13.66
C THR A 153 10.94 13.99 13.41
N ILE A 154 11.97 13.93 14.26
CA ILE A 154 13.03 12.93 14.16
C ILE A 154 12.99 12.03 15.39
N ASP A 155 12.78 10.74 15.16
CA ASP A 155 12.90 9.72 16.18
C ASP A 155 14.23 8.99 16.10
N THR A 156 14.68 8.47 17.25
CA THR A 156 15.90 7.66 17.34
C THR A 156 15.54 6.29 17.88
N ILE A 157 15.79 5.27 17.07
CA ILE A 157 15.44 3.88 17.33
C ILE A 157 16.67 3.16 17.86
N ALA A 158 16.55 2.56 19.05
CA ALA A 158 17.69 2.03 19.79
C ALA A 158 17.94 0.54 19.54
N SER A 159 16.95 -0.18 19.00
CA SER A 159 17.03 -1.62 18.76
C SER A 159 16.03 -2.08 17.71
N GLU A 160 16.24 -3.30 17.20
CA GLU A 160 15.33 -4.02 16.29
C GLU A 160 13.90 -4.07 16.84
N ALA A 161 13.76 -4.42 18.12
CA ALA A 161 12.45 -4.51 18.76
C ALA A 161 11.74 -3.15 18.90
N ASP A 162 12.49 -2.05 19.02
CA ASP A 162 11.90 -0.71 19.02
C ASP A 162 11.48 -0.32 17.59
N PHE A 163 12.18 -0.81 16.57
CA PHE A 163 11.83 -0.56 15.17
C PHE A 163 10.58 -1.33 14.76
N ASP A 164 10.50 -2.63 15.08
CA ASP A 164 9.30 -3.44 14.84
C ASP A 164 8.05 -2.84 15.49
N ALA A 165 8.20 -2.22 16.67
CA ALA A 165 7.10 -1.55 17.35
C ALA A 165 6.68 -0.25 16.65
N LEU A 166 7.64 0.50 16.09
CA LEU A 166 7.38 1.71 15.30
C LEU A 166 6.63 1.38 14.00
N ILE A 167 7.05 0.32 13.29
CA ILE A 167 6.37 -0.14 12.08
C ILE A 167 4.93 -0.54 12.39
N GLN A 168 4.69 -1.36 13.42
CA GLN A 168 3.33 -1.74 13.83
C GLN A 168 2.45 -0.54 14.23
N GLU A 169 3.03 0.51 14.78
CA GLU A 169 2.29 1.74 15.10
C GLU A 169 1.89 2.48 13.81
N CYS A 170 2.81 2.55 12.84
CA CYS A 170 2.57 3.11 11.51
C CYS A 170 1.47 2.37 10.75
N GLU A 171 1.55 1.05 10.65
CA GLU A 171 0.57 0.20 9.95
C GLU A 171 -0.84 0.35 10.54
N ARG A 172 -0.94 0.38 11.88
CA ARG A 172 -2.25 0.48 12.57
C ARG A 172 -2.96 1.81 12.42
N ASP A 173 -2.20 2.90 12.40
CA ASP A 173 -2.73 4.26 12.36
C ASP A 173 -2.52 4.91 10.97
N PHE A 174 -2.29 4.11 9.92
CA PHE A 174 -2.09 4.59 8.55
C PHE A 174 -3.34 5.29 7.99
N GLN A 175 -3.52 6.55 8.36
CA GLN A 175 -4.56 7.43 7.87
C GLN A 175 -4.01 8.24 6.71
N LEU A 176 -4.08 7.69 5.49
CA LEU A 176 -3.69 8.36 4.25
C LEU A 176 -2.33 9.07 4.40
N GLY A 177 -1.24 8.33 4.21
CA GLY A 177 0.13 8.86 4.20
C GLY A 177 0.32 10.04 3.22
N ALA A 178 1.57 10.50 3.10
CA ALA A 178 1.91 11.64 2.25
C ALA A 178 1.30 11.49 0.83
N LEU A 179 0.62 12.53 0.33
CA LEU A 179 0.09 12.53 -1.04
C LEU A 179 1.24 12.85 -2.00
N THR A 180 1.85 11.84 -2.63
CA THR A 180 3.11 12.02 -3.38
C THR A 180 2.98 12.40 -4.84
N CYS A 181 1.80 12.25 -5.45
CA CYS A 181 1.63 12.53 -6.88
C CYS A 181 1.46 14.01 -7.20
N LEU A 182 1.53 14.84 -6.17
CA LEU A 182 1.50 16.28 -6.27
C LEU A 182 2.43 16.85 -5.20
N ASP A 183 3.27 17.78 -5.60
CA ASP A 183 4.12 18.55 -4.69
C ASP A 183 3.87 20.05 -4.86
N PHE A 184 3.94 20.81 -3.77
CA PHE A 184 3.78 22.26 -3.81
C PHE A 184 5.09 22.92 -4.23
N THR A 185 5.01 23.84 -5.19
CA THR A 185 6.16 24.67 -5.53
C THR A 185 6.22 25.88 -4.61
N TYR A 186 7.24 25.92 -3.75
CA TYR A 186 7.47 26.99 -2.79
C TYR A 186 8.11 28.24 -3.44
N PRO A 187 7.84 29.45 -2.89
CA PRO A 187 7.12 29.72 -1.65
C PRO A 187 5.58 29.70 -1.79
N LEU A 188 4.90 29.33 -0.71
CA LEU A 188 3.47 29.56 -0.55
C LEU A 188 3.21 30.74 0.38
N PHE A 189 2.08 31.42 0.20
CA PHE A 189 1.68 32.55 1.02
C PHE A 189 0.33 32.29 1.69
N MET A 190 0.31 32.38 3.02
CA MET A 190 -0.89 32.19 3.84
C MET A 190 -1.21 33.49 4.58
N ILE A 191 -2.50 33.81 4.67
CA ILE A 191 -3.02 34.89 5.51
C ILE A 191 -3.84 34.26 6.63
N THR A 192 -3.60 34.69 7.87
CA THR A 192 -4.52 34.42 8.98
C THR A 192 -5.27 35.68 9.39
N PHE A 193 -6.46 35.49 9.95
CA PHE A 193 -7.24 36.55 10.59
C PHE A 193 -7.72 36.09 11.96
N ASP A 194 -7.18 36.69 13.02
CA ASP A 194 -7.61 36.47 14.41
C ASP A 194 -8.89 37.29 14.65
N GLN A 195 -10.03 36.59 14.77
CA GLN A 195 -11.31 37.24 14.99
C GLN A 195 -11.40 37.96 16.34
N ALA A 196 -10.67 37.52 17.37
CA ALA A 196 -10.70 38.12 18.70
C ALA A 196 -9.86 39.40 18.76
N LYS A 197 -8.67 39.38 18.15
CA LYS A 197 -7.76 40.55 18.10
C LYS A 197 -8.08 41.50 16.95
N GLN A 198 -8.84 41.06 15.95
CA GLN A 198 -9.10 41.78 14.70
C GLN A 198 -7.79 42.16 13.98
N THR A 199 -6.84 41.23 13.97
CA THR A 199 -5.53 41.38 13.34
C THR A 199 -5.36 40.34 12.25
N SER A 200 -4.55 40.67 11.25
CA SER A 200 -4.21 39.76 10.16
C SER A 200 -2.69 39.64 10.09
N ASP A 201 -2.22 38.41 9.93
CA ASP A 201 -0.80 38.09 9.80
C ASP A 201 -0.56 37.40 8.45
N ASN A 202 0.62 37.65 7.87
CA ASN A 202 1.05 37.10 6.59
C ASN A 202 2.21 36.14 6.83
N PHE A 203 2.10 34.93 6.28
CA PHE A 203 3.11 33.89 6.38
C PHE A 203 3.63 33.56 4.98
N ARG A 204 4.95 33.55 4.84
CA ARG A 204 5.65 33.04 3.66
C ARG A 204 6.27 31.70 4.05
N LEU A 205 5.76 30.64 3.45
CA LEU A 205 6.17 29.26 3.69
C LEU A 205 7.12 28.85 2.56
N GLU A 206 8.22 28.20 2.91
CA GLU A 206 9.35 27.92 2.00
C GLU A 206 9.59 26.43 1.77
N THR A 207 8.95 25.57 2.56
CA THR A 207 9.19 24.12 2.61
C THR A 207 7.94 23.40 3.11
N ASP A 208 7.79 22.12 2.78
CA ASP A 208 6.71 21.25 3.28
C ASP A 208 6.60 21.25 4.79
N LYS A 209 7.72 21.15 5.50
CA LYS A 209 7.72 21.23 6.97
C LYS A 209 6.98 22.47 7.49
N GLN A 210 7.22 23.64 6.87
CA GLN A 210 6.61 24.89 7.31
C GLN A 210 5.11 24.92 7.00
N LEU A 211 4.69 24.33 5.87
CA LEU A 211 3.28 24.17 5.53
C LEU A 211 2.60 23.18 6.46
N PHE A 212 3.18 22.00 6.68
CA PHE A 212 2.69 20.99 7.59
C PHE A 212 2.53 21.54 9.01
N ASP A 213 3.57 22.18 9.57
CA ASP A 213 3.54 22.81 10.89
C ASP A 213 2.42 23.87 10.98
N PHE A 214 2.21 24.65 9.90
CA PHE A 214 1.13 25.65 9.83
C PHE A 214 -0.24 24.98 9.87
N MET A 215 -0.45 23.91 9.10
CA MET A 215 -1.71 23.17 9.03
C MET A 215 -2.02 22.49 10.37
N VAL A 216 -1.04 21.84 11.01
CA VAL A 216 -1.18 21.24 12.33
C VAL A 216 -1.53 22.30 13.38
N ALA A 217 -0.87 23.45 13.37
CA ALA A 217 -1.16 24.51 14.32
C ALA A 217 -2.56 25.12 14.14
N LEU A 218 -3.08 25.17 12.91
CA LEU A 218 -4.46 25.61 12.65
C LEU A 218 -5.50 24.66 13.26
N ALA A 219 -5.22 23.36 13.27
CA ALA A 219 -6.09 22.35 13.87
C ALA A 219 -5.93 22.21 15.39
N ALA A 220 -4.76 22.55 15.93
CA ALA A 220 -4.46 22.41 17.36
C ALA A 220 -5.23 23.42 18.22
N ASP A 221 -5.56 23.03 19.45
CA ASP A 221 -6.12 23.92 20.48
C ASP A 221 -5.08 24.91 21.08
N ASN A 222 -4.03 25.25 20.31
CA ASN A 222 -2.74 25.88 20.65
C ASN A 222 -1.71 24.95 21.31
N GLU A 223 -0.47 24.94 20.79
CA GLU A 223 0.79 25.02 21.59
C GLU A 223 2.11 25.13 20.78
N GLY A 224 2.10 25.30 19.45
CA GLY A 224 3.34 25.40 18.64
C GLY A 224 3.52 26.69 17.83
N LEU A 225 2.45 27.13 17.17
CA LEU A 225 2.28 28.48 16.61
C LEU A 225 1.08 29.08 17.37
N GLU A 226 1.05 30.38 17.67
CA GLU A 226 -0.05 31.01 18.44
C GLU A 226 -1.40 31.08 17.66
N LEU A 227 -1.66 30.10 16.78
CA LEU A 227 -2.90 29.98 16.03
C LEU A 227 -3.91 29.17 16.86
N ASN A 228 -5.16 29.63 16.90
CA ASN A 228 -6.25 28.99 17.64
C ASN A 228 -7.46 28.78 16.72
N GLN A 229 -8.44 27.95 17.14
CA GLN A 229 -9.67 27.68 16.36
C GLN A 229 -10.52 28.92 15.98
N GLN A 230 -10.19 30.13 16.47
CA GLN A 230 -10.84 31.39 16.09
C GLN A 230 -10.11 32.13 14.95
N GLU A 231 -8.99 31.59 14.49
CA GLU A 231 -8.25 32.11 13.36
C GLU A 231 -8.76 31.53 12.05
N ILE A 232 -9.01 32.42 11.10
CA ILE A 232 -9.37 32.05 9.73
C ILE A 232 -8.08 32.06 8.91
N ALA A 233 -7.64 30.90 8.41
CA ALA A 233 -6.53 30.83 7.47
C ALA A 233 -7.02 30.91 6.01
N SER A 234 -6.20 31.44 5.13
CA SER A 234 -6.48 31.51 3.70
C SER A 234 -5.20 31.40 2.87
N LEU A 235 -5.25 30.58 1.82
CA LEU A 235 -4.15 30.41 0.87
C LEU A 235 -4.28 31.40 -0.28
N LEU A 236 -3.16 31.98 -0.69
CA LEU A 236 -3.10 32.94 -1.79
C LEU A 236 -2.85 32.23 -3.10
N TYR A 237 -3.64 32.60 -4.11
CA TYR A 237 -3.56 32.04 -5.46
C TYR A 237 -3.10 33.09 -6.48
N PRO A 238 -2.47 32.64 -7.59
CA PRO A 238 -2.26 31.25 -7.98
C PRO A 238 -1.14 30.55 -7.20
N VAL A 239 -1.28 29.25 -6.99
CA VAL A 239 -0.20 28.36 -6.52
C VAL A 239 0.32 27.53 -7.69
N GLU A 240 1.57 27.13 -7.63
CA GLU A 240 2.18 26.22 -8.61
C GLU A 240 2.38 24.87 -7.93
N VAL A 241 2.02 23.81 -8.63
CA VAL A 241 2.18 22.42 -8.16
C VAL A 241 2.95 21.64 -9.21
N THR A 242 3.70 20.63 -8.77
CA THR A 242 4.38 19.68 -9.66
C THR A 242 3.70 18.33 -9.53
N LEU A 243 3.26 17.74 -10.64
CA LEU A 243 2.66 16.40 -10.66
C LEU A 243 3.75 15.31 -10.70
N GLU A 244 3.35 14.06 -10.47
CA GLU A 244 4.23 12.89 -10.46
C GLU A 244 5.13 12.76 -11.72
N ASP A 245 4.60 13.10 -12.90
CA ASP A 245 5.34 13.06 -14.16
C ASP A 245 6.32 14.25 -14.36
N GLY A 246 6.39 15.13 -13.37
CA GLY A 246 7.18 16.37 -13.39
C GLY A 246 6.50 17.54 -14.11
N GLU A 247 5.24 17.41 -14.55
CA GLU A 247 4.48 18.52 -15.12
C GLU A 247 4.21 19.59 -14.04
N MET A 248 4.66 20.81 -14.29
CA MET A 248 4.31 21.97 -13.46
C MET A 248 2.98 22.56 -13.92
N ARG A 249 2.07 22.80 -12.97
CA ARG A 249 0.73 23.32 -13.23
C ARG A 249 0.42 24.53 -12.34
N ASP A 250 -0.05 25.60 -12.97
CA ASP A 250 -0.64 26.74 -12.26
C ASP A 250 -2.07 26.40 -11.83
N VAL A 251 -2.36 26.58 -10.55
CA VAL A 251 -3.69 26.39 -9.96
C VAL A 251 -4.24 27.75 -9.54
N ALA A 252 -5.38 28.13 -10.13
CA ALA A 252 -5.85 29.51 -10.07
C ALA A 252 -6.70 29.87 -8.83
N ASN A 253 -7.21 28.88 -8.10
CA ASN A 253 -8.07 29.03 -6.92
C ASN A 253 -8.22 27.69 -6.18
N GLY A 254 -8.81 27.71 -4.99
CA GLY A 254 -8.95 26.53 -4.13
C GLY A 254 -9.95 25.51 -4.64
N THR A 255 -10.99 25.92 -5.36
CA THR A 255 -11.86 24.95 -6.05
C THR A 255 -11.09 24.12 -7.08
N GLU A 256 -10.18 24.76 -7.85
CA GLU A 256 -9.32 24.03 -8.79
C GLU A 256 -8.32 23.13 -8.07
N LEU A 257 -7.74 23.60 -6.96
CA LEU A 257 -6.82 22.80 -6.14
C LEU A 257 -7.51 21.57 -5.54
N GLU A 258 -8.68 21.76 -4.92
CA GLU A 258 -9.47 20.68 -4.32
C GLU A 258 -9.88 19.66 -5.39
N THR A 259 -10.39 20.11 -6.54
CA THR A 259 -10.75 19.19 -7.65
C THR A 259 -9.54 18.40 -8.16
N LEU A 260 -8.36 19.03 -8.20
CA LEU A 260 -7.13 18.37 -8.61
C LEU A 260 -6.70 17.31 -7.58
N LEU A 261 -6.69 17.66 -6.29
CA LEU A 261 -6.32 16.76 -5.20
C LEU A 261 -7.32 15.59 -5.06
N GLU A 262 -8.62 15.84 -5.18
CA GLU A 262 -9.66 14.81 -5.18
C GLU A 262 -9.47 13.82 -6.34
N ALA A 263 -9.14 14.31 -7.54
CA ALA A 263 -8.90 13.44 -8.69
C ALA A 263 -7.66 12.56 -8.50
N ILE A 264 -6.59 13.12 -7.94
CA ILE A 264 -5.34 12.40 -7.66
C ILE A 264 -5.55 11.35 -6.55
N ALA A 265 -6.26 11.73 -5.48
CA ALA A 265 -6.57 10.82 -4.38
C ALA A 265 -7.49 9.66 -4.80
N ALA A 266 -8.30 9.84 -5.86
CA ALA A 266 -9.21 8.82 -6.37
C ALA A 266 -8.59 7.89 -7.42
N ASP A 267 -7.46 8.25 -8.02
CA ASP A 267 -6.80 7.46 -9.09
C ASP A 267 -5.79 6.46 -8.53
N ASP A 268 -5.78 6.24 -7.20
CA ASP A 268 -4.71 5.57 -6.47
C ASP A 268 -3.35 6.07 -6.96
N CYS A 269 -2.88 7.15 -6.32
CA CYS A 269 -1.55 7.77 -6.43
C CYS A 269 -0.36 6.79 -6.18
N PHE A 270 -0.65 5.50 -6.23
CA PHE A 270 -0.04 4.37 -5.55
C PHE A 270 0.05 3.16 -6.50
N THR A 271 -0.08 3.36 -7.82
CA THR A 271 0.09 2.27 -8.80
C THR A 271 1.39 2.44 -9.59
N PRO A 272 2.48 1.77 -9.18
CA PRO A 272 3.70 1.76 -9.98
C PRO A 272 3.44 1.00 -11.28
N ASP A 273 3.82 1.64 -12.39
CA ASP A 273 3.98 0.99 -13.68
C ASP A 273 5.02 -0.15 -13.57
N GLY A 274 4.58 -1.40 -13.35
CA GLY A 274 5.47 -2.55 -13.60
C GLY A 274 5.20 -3.86 -12.87
N LEU A 275 4.53 -3.87 -11.72
CA LEU A 275 4.23 -5.09 -10.96
C LEU A 275 2.73 -5.41 -11.02
N ILE A 276 2.30 -5.91 -12.19
CA ILE A 276 1.02 -6.61 -12.32
C ILE A 276 1.19 -8.03 -11.77
N LEU A 277 1.46 -8.15 -10.47
CA LEU A 277 1.04 -9.37 -9.77
C LEU A 277 -0.48 -9.27 -9.67
N ASP A 278 -1.14 -10.21 -10.36
CA ASP A 278 -2.58 -10.27 -10.49
C ASP A 278 -3.19 -10.60 -9.12
N ASP A 279 -3.61 -9.55 -8.40
CA ASP A 279 -4.34 -9.67 -7.12
C ASP A 279 -5.50 -10.66 -7.24
N SER A 280 -6.18 -10.70 -8.39
CA SER A 280 -7.26 -11.66 -8.60
C SER A 280 -6.76 -13.11 -8.65
N ALA A 281 -5.55 -13.37 -9.14
CA ALA A 281 -4.93 -14.68 -9.12
C ALA A 281 -4.42 -15.07 -7.72
N PHE A 282 -3.80 -14.13 -6.99
CA PHE A 282 -3.32 -14.41 -5.64
C PHE A 282 -4.48 -14.66 -4.68
N ARG A 283 -5.49 -13.78 -4.69
CA ARG A 283 -6.73 -13.97 -3.93
C ARG A 283 -7.42 -15.28 -4.28
N ALA A 284 -7.53 -15.62 -5.57
CA ALA A 284 -8.11 -16.89 -5.99
C ALA A 284 -7.32 -18.11 -5.50
N LEU A 285 -6.00 -18.01 -5.37
CA LEU A 285 -5.16 -19.06 -4.79
C LEU A 285 -5.42 -19.20 -3.28
N LEU A 286 -5.42 -18.09 -2.53
CA LEU A 286 -5.66 -18.09 -1.09
C LEU A 286 -7.06 -18.65 -0.75
N ASP A 287 -8.09 -18.22 -1.47
CA ASP A 287 -9.49 -18.62 -1.22
C ASP A 287 -9.78 -20.09 -1.57
N ALA A 288 -8.96 -20.72 -2.42
CA ALA A 288 -9.25 -22.05 -2.97
C ALA A 288 -8.71 -23.20 -2.11
N ASP A 289 -7.73 -22.95 -1.24
CA ASP A 289 -6.93 -24.02 -0.65
C ASP A 289 -6.43 -23.74 0.76
N ASP A 290 -6.07 -24.83 1.42
CA ASP A 290 -5.28 -24.81 2.64
C ASP A 290 -3.78 -24.71 2.30
N PHE A 291 -2.97 -24.19 3.20
CA PHE A 291 -1.53 -23.98 3.06
C PHE A 291 -0.76 -24.48 4.26
N VAL A 292 0.48 -24.88 4.06
CA VAL A 292 1.43 -25.20 5.14
C VAL A 292 2.64 -24.30 5.03
N ILE A 293 3.26 -24.04 6.18
CA ILE A 293 4.53 -23.32 6.23
C ILE A 293 5.63 -24.28 5.77
N LYS A 294 6.13 -24.06 4.56
CA LYS A 294 7.22 -24.85 3.96
C LYS A 294 8.58 -24.37 4.43
N SER A 295 8.76 -23.06 4.57
CA SER A 295 10.00 -22.41 4.99
C SER A 295 9.69 -21.16 5.78
N TYR A 296 10.43 -20.93 6.86
CA TYR A 296 10.45 -19.64 7.56
C TYR A 296 11.89 -19.31 7.98
N ILE A 297 12.44 -18.25 7.37
CA ILE A 297 13.80 -17.78 7.60
C ILE A 297 13.72 -16.38 8.23
N GLU A 298 14.47 -16.16 9.30
CA GLU A 298 14.59 -14.86 9.99
C GLU A 298 16.07 -14.46 10.04
N GLY A 299 16.45 -13.53 9.17
CA GLY A 299 17.83 -13.18 8.86
C GLY A 299 18.62 -14.41 8.40
N THR A 300 19.54 -14.90 9.25
CA THR A 300 20.32 -16.12 8.97
C THR A 300 19.80 -17.37 9.67
N ASN A 301 18.70 -17.27 10.41
CA ASN A 301 18.15 -18.35 11.22
C ASN A 301 17.02 -19.06 10.47
N ASP A 302 17.17 -20.37 10.27
CA ASP A 302 16.09 -21.20 9.76
C ASP A 302 15.20 -21.69 10.94
N ARG A 303 13.97 -21.17 10.98
CA ARG A 303 12.97 -21.46 12.01
C ARG A 303 11.84 -22.34 11.49
N THR A 304 11.98 -22.89 10.29
CA THR A 304 10.96 -23.72 9.61
C THR A 304 10.39 -24.83 10.48
N VAL A 305 11.25 -25.52 11.25
CA VAL A 305 10.84 -26.64 12.10
C VAL A 305 9.81 -26.21 13.17
N GLU A 306 9.89 -24.98 13.66
CA GLU A 306 8.98 -24.45 14.68
C GLU A 306 7.53 -24.38 14.20
N PHE A 307 7.32 -24.17 12.90
CA PHE A 307 6.01 -23.91 12.31
C PHE A 307 5.59 -24.96 11.27
N SER A 308 6.41 -25.98 11.03
CA SER A 308 6.19 -27.04 10.03
C SER A 308 4.90 -27.86 10.19
N THR A 309 4.22 -27.77 11.34
CA THR A 309 2.95 -28.45 11.62
C THR A 309 1.72 -27.56 11.47
N ASN A 310 1.91 -26.27 11.16
CA ASN A 310 0.81 -25.32 10.98
C ASN A 310 0.19 -25.49 9.60
N ASN A 311 -1.12 -25.72 9.59
CA ASN A 311 -1.96 -25.64 8.40
C ASN A 311 -2.79 -24.36 8.46
N VAL A 312 -2.68 -23.50 7.46
CA VAL A 312 -3.29 -22.18 7.34
C VAL A 312 -4.40 -22.24 6.29
N THR A 313 -5.59 -21.80 6.66
CA THR A 313 -6.75 -21.69 5.75
C THR A 313 -7.17 -20.23 5.66
N PHE A 314 -7.19 -19.67 4.45
CA PHE A 314 -7.71 -18.34 4.17
C PHE A 314 -9.15 -18.44 3.69
N ASN A 315 -10.08 -17.73 4.34
CA ASN A 315 -11.50 -17.75 3.98
C ASN A 315 -11.89 -16.48 3.23
N THR A 316 -12.83 -16.63 2.30
CA THR A 316 -13.36 -15.54 1.45
C THR A 316 -13.98 -14.36 2.21
N ASP A 317 -14.29 -14.53 3.49
CA ASP A 317 -14.83 -13.46 4.34
C ASP A 317 -13.74 -12.64 5.05
N GLY A 318 -12.47 -12.84 4.70
CA GLY A 318 -11.33 -12.16 5.30
C GLY A 318 -10.87 -12.77 6.62
N THR A 319 -11.39 -13.94 7.01
CA THR A 319 -10.90 -14.66 8.20
C THR A 319 -9.88 -15.71 7.82
N LEU A 320 -8.91 -15.96 8.68
CA LEU A 320 -7.96 -17.08 8.55
C LEU A 320 -8.05 -18.03 9.74
N GLN A 321 -7.63 -19.27 9.54
CA GLN A 321 -7.50 -20.29 10.59
C GLN A 321 -6.15 -20.98 10.52
N VAL A 322 -5.57 -21.29 11.67
CA VAL A 322 -4.34 -22.09 11.77
C VAL A 322 -4.58 -23.30 12.65
N ASP A 323 -4.42 -24.49 12.09
CA ASP A 323 -4.41 -25.76 12.84
C ASP A 323 -2.98 -26.22 13.07
N ASN A 324 -2.57 -26.28 14.34
CA ASN A 324 -1.28 -26.81 14.77
C ASN A 324 -1.43 -28.21 15.41
N GLY A 325 -1.93 -29.18 14.65
CA GLY A 325 -2.08 -30.56 15.10
C GLY A 325 -3.14 -30.76 16.20
N GLY A 326 -4.21 -29.96 16.19
CA GLY A 326 -5.37 -30.09 17.07
C GLY A 326 -5.65 -28.89 17.98
N THR A 327 -4.82 -27.83 17.92
CA THR A 327 -5.13 -26.52 18.50
C THR A 327 -5.35 -25.55 17.36
N ASN A 328 -6.49 -24.85 17.38
CA ASN A 328 -6.86 -23.92 16.34
C ASN A 328 -6.66 -22.49 16.84
N SER A 329 -5.93 -21.70 16.07
CA SER A 329 -5.85 -20.25 16.19
C SER A 329 -6.63 -19.62 15.02
N SER A 330 -7.09 -18.39 15.20
CA SER A 330 -7.85 -17.66 14.18
C SER A 330 -7.38 -16.23 14.07
N GLY A 331 -7.61 -15.64 12.91
CA GLY A 331 -7.22 -14.28 12.61
C GLY A 331 -8.03 -13.69 11.48
N ASN A 332 -7.58 -12.53 11.02
CA ASN A 332 -8.05 -11.90 9.80
C ASN A 332 -6.90 -11.80 8.80
N TRP A 333 -7.24 -11.67 7.52
CA TRP A 333 -6.29 -11.34 6.47
C TRP A 333 -6.89 -10.35 5.48
N SER A 334 -6.01 -9.51 4.93
CA SER A 334 -6.31 -8.57 3.86
C SER A 334 -5.33 -8.80 2.71
N LEU A 335 -5.71 -8.38 1.51
CA LEU A 335 -4.71 -8.08 0.48
C LEU A 335 -4.74 -6.59 0.28
N GLU A 336 -3.58 -5.98 0.43
CA GLU A 336 -3.39 -4.55 0.25
C GLU A 336 -2.38 -4.35 -0.86
N ARG A 337 -2.48 -3.21 -1.55
CA ARG A 337 -1.50 -2.84 -2.55
C ARG A 337 -0.71 -1.69 -1.99
N ASP A 338 0.60 -1.89 -1.92
CA ASP A 338 1.53 -0.82 -1.60
C ASP A 338 2.39 -0.42 -2.83
N TYR A 339 3.23 0.58 -2.67
CA TYR A 339 4.05 1.21 -3.71
C TYR A 339 5.06 0.29 -4.40
N SER A 340 5.34 -0.90 -3.88
CA SER A 340 6.32 -1.80 -4.50
C SER A 340 5.87 -3.24 -4.61
N SER A 341 4.73 -3.59 -4.02
CA SER A 341 4.35 -4.98 -3.79
C SER A 341 2.83 -5.14 -3.64
N LEU A 342 2.37 -6.38 -3.81
CA LEU A 342 1.07 -6.80 -3.33
C LEU A 342 1.31 -7.37 -1.93
N GLU A 343 0.66 -6.84 -0.91
CA GLU A 343 0.88 -7.21 0.48
C GLU A 343 -0.21 -8.16 0.98
N LEU A 344 0.18 -9.10 1.82
CA LEU A 344 -0.70 -9.96 2.60
C LEU A 344 -0.59 -9.54 4.06
N ASP A 345 -1.55 -8.74 4.50
CA ASP A 345 -1.75 -8.39 5.91
C ASP A 345 -2.36 -9.59 6.64
N LEU A 346 -1.75 -9.93 7.78
CA LEU A 346 -2.17 -10.99 8.68
C LEU A 346 -2.38 -10.42 10.09
N ASP A 347 -3.51 -10.73 10.71
CA ASP A 347 -3.82 -10.36 12.11
C ASP A 347 -4.29 -11.59 12.89
N PHE A 348 -3.42 -12.18 13.69
CA PHE A 348 -3.69 -13.34 14.53
C PHE A 348 -4.19 -12.92 15.91
N ASN A 349 -5.31 -13.52 16.34
CA ASN A 349 -5.80 -13.38 17.72
C ASN A 349 -4.94 -14.15 18.74
N ASP A 350 -4.03 -15.01 18.28
CA ASP A 350 -3.15 -15.84 19.11
C ASP A 350 -1.84 -15.12 19.38
N THR A 351 -1.51 -14.88 20.65
CA THR A 351 -0.30 -14.13 21.04
C THR A 351 1.03 -14.74 20.58
N THR A 352 1.05 -16.04 20.26
CA THR A 352 2.26 -16.75 19.79
C THR A 352 2.50 -16.52 18.31
N LEU A 353 1.43 -16.60 17.52
CA LEU A 353 1.49 -16.33 16.07
C LEU A 353 1.55 -14.83 15.81
N ASN A 354 0.81 -14.05 16.59
CA ASN A 354 0.76 -12.59 16.51
C ASN A 354 2.16 -11.96 16.60
N GLY A 355 2.97 -12.39 17.56
CA GLY A 355 4.33 -11.86 17.70
C GLY A 355 5.29 -12.19 16.55
N VAL A 356 4.91 -13.09 15.63
CA VAL A 356 5.78 -13.61 14.56
C VAL A 356 5.26 -13.23 13.17
N PHE A 357 3.95 -13.40 12.94
CA PHE A 357 3.35 -13.31 11.61
C PHE A 357 2.41 -12.12 11.44
N ASP A 358 2.06 -11.36 12.49
CA ASP A 358 1.21 -10.15 12.31
C ASP A 358 2.03 -9.02 11.70
N ARG A 359 2.08 -8.97 10.38
CA ARG A 359 2.87 -8.03 9.58
C ARG A 359 2.18 -7.83 8.23
N ASP A 360 2.54 -6.75 7.57
CA ASP A 360 2.19 -6.50 6.17
C ASP A 360 3.26 -7.17 5.28
N TRP A 361 2.94 -8.36 4.79
CA TRP A 361 3.93 -9.19 4.09
C TRP A 361 3.95 -8.91 2.58
N ASP A 362 5.09 -8.47 2.05
CA ASP A 362 5.33 -8.30 0.62
C ASP A 362 5.25 -9.63 -0.14
N LEU A 363 4.40 -9.74 -1.16
CA LEU A 363 4.46 -10.85 -2.11
C LEU A 363 5.68 -10.73 -3.03
N ILE A 364 6.62 -11.66 -2.87
CA ILE A 364 7.85 -11.72 -3.67
C ILE A 364 7.66 -12.61 -4.91
N GLN A 365 7.06 -13.79 -4.71
CA GLN A 365 6.88 -14.77 -5.78
C GLN A 365 5.58 -15.54 -5.60
N LEU A 366 4.93 -15.86 -6.73
CA LEU A 366 3.70 -16.62 -6.77
C LEU A 366 3.76 -17.66 -7.89
N ASN A 367 3.32 -18.88 -7.60
CA ASN A 367 2.99 -19.90 -8.59
C ASN A 367 1.80 -20.77 -8.11
N ASP A 368 1.36 -21.73 -8.92
CA ASP A 368 0.19 -22.58 -8.65
C ASP A 368 0.25 -23.40 -7.33
N LEU A 369 1.44 -23.58 -6.77
CA LEU A 369 1.71 -24.41 -5.61
C LEU A 369 2.14 -23.63 -4.37
N GLU A 370 2.86 -22.54 -4.57
CA GLU A 370 3.59 -21.86 -3.51
C GLU A 370 3.58 -20.36 -3.76
N PHE A 371 3.64 -19.63 -2.66
CA PHE A 371 3.95 -18.22 -2.66
C PHE A 371 4.97 -17.90 -1.59
N ASP A 372 5.85 -16.97 -1.93
CA ASP A 372 6.91 -16.46 -1.05
C ASP A 372 6.54 -15.02 -0.70
N ILE A 373 6.51 -14.76 0.60
CA ILE A 373 6.27 -13.43 1.14
C ILE A 373 7.43 -13.00 2.05
N ARG A 374 7.66 -11.70 2.16
CA ARG A 374 8.77 -11.11 2.90
C ARG A 374 8.28 -9.98 3.82
N PHE A 375 8.91 -9.87 4.97
CA PHE A 375 8.87 -8.67 5.79
C PHE A 375 10.31 -8.41 6.26
N ARG A 376 10.99 -7.41 5.69
CA ARG A 376 12.39 -7.08 6.01
C ARG A 376 13.35 -8.27 5.87
N ASP A 377 13.89 -8.78 7.00
CA ASP A 377 14.80 -9.94 7.03
C ASP A 377 14.07 -11.28 7.22
N GLN A 378 12.73 -11.27 7.22
CA GLN A 378 11.90 -12.45 7.38
C GLN A 378 11.34 -12.91 6.04
N PHE A 379 11.44 -14.20 5.76
CA PHE A 379 10.95 -14.83 4.54
C PHE A 379 10.08 -16.02 4.89
N LEU A 380 8.85 -16.00 4.41
CA LEU A 380 7.87 -17.06 4.64
C LEU A 380 7.44 -17.65 3.30
N THR A 381 7.65 -18.96 3.14
CA THR A 381 7.12 -19.72 2.00
C THR A 381 5.94 -20.53 2.46
N LEU A 382 4.76 -20.23 1.91
CA LEU A 382 3.56 -21.05 2.08
C LEU A 382 3.37 -21.95 0.87
N ARG A 383 3.09 -23.21 1.13
CA ARG A 383 2.80 -24.20 0.10
C ARG A 383 1.37 -24.70 0.22
N ARG A 384 0.65 -24.68 -0.89
CA ARG A 384 -0.69 -25.24 -1.03
C ARG A 384 -0.71 -26.70 -0.60
N VAL A 385 -1.57 -27.02 0.37
CA VAL A 385 -1.97 -28.38 0.72
C VAL A 385 -2.86 -28.89 -0.39
N ARG A 386 -2.27 -29.61 -1.36
CA ARG A 386 -3.08 -30.36 -2.30
C ARG A 386 -3.77 -31.48 -1.53
N ALA A 387 -5.10 -31.41 -1.43
CA ALA A 387 -5.94 -32.52 -1.01
C ALA A 387 -5.82 -33.66 -2.03
N THR A 388 -4.71 -34.38 -2.04
CA THR A 388 -4.63 -35.66 -2.74
C THR A 388 -3.98 -36.68 -1.87
N THR A 389 -4.85 -37.46 -1.24
CA THR A 389 -4.48 -38.82 -0.98
C THR A 389 -4.00 -39.45 -2.31
N PRO A 390 -2.93 -40.27 -2.33
CA PRO A 390 -2.48 -41.03 -3.51
C PRO A 390 -3.60 -41.70 -4.34
N PRO A 391 -4.76 -42.10 -3.77
CA PRO A 391 -5.95 -42.50 -4.51
C PRO A 391 -6.35 -41.61 -5.70
N GLU A 392 -6.30 -40.28 -5.63
CA GLU A 392 -6.84 -39.44 -6.72
C GLU A 392 -5.91 -39.42 -7.95
N LEU A 393 -4.61 -39.24 -7.75
CA LEU A 393 -3.63 -39.39 -8.82
C LEU A 393 -3.62 -40.83 -9.37
N ASN A 394 -3.82 -41.83 -8.51
CA ASN A 394 -3.95 -43.20 -8.98
C ASN A 394 -5.17 -43.37 -9.91
N THR A 395 -6.30 -42.73 -9.57
CA THR A 395 -7.48 -42.73 -10.44
C THR A 395 -7.29 -41.93 -11.72
N LEU A 396 -6.57 -40.80 -11.66
CA LEU A 396 -6.25 -39.97 -12.83
C LEU A 396 -5.40 -40.76 -13.83
N PHE A 397 -4.26 -41.29 -13.37
CA PHE A 397 -3.37 -42.12 -14.20
C PHE A 397 -4.12 -43.31 -14.81
N ALA A 398 -4.97 -43.97 -14.02
CA ALA A 398 -5.74 -45.13 -14.48
C ALA A 398 -6.98 -44.80 -15.33
N SER A 399 -7.30 -43.52 -15.54
CA SER A 399 -8.51 -43.11 -16.26
C SER A 399 -8.38 -43.22 -17.79
N ALA A 400 -7.17 -43.19 -18.34
CA ALA A 400 -6.93 -43.09 -19.78
C ALA A 400 -5.54 -43.60 -20.21
N GLY A 401 -5.29 -43.53 -21.52
CA GLY A 401 -3.94 -43.62 -22.07
C GLY A 401 -3.27 -42.24 -22.05
N TRP A 402 -1.95 -42.24 -21.90
CA TRP A 402 -1.13 -41.03 -21.82
C TRP A 402 -0.03 -41.06 -22.88
N GLN A 403 0.38 -39.89 -23.36
CA GLN A 403 1.53 -39.74 -24.25
C GLN A 403 2.54 -38.79 -23.61
N VAL A 404 3.82 -39.00 -23.89
CA VAL A 404 4.85 -38.04 -23.47
C VAL A 404 4.82 -36.85 -24.43
N SER A 405 4.46 -35.68 -23.92
CA SER A 405 4.42 -34.42 -24.67
C SER A 405 5.70 -33.62 -24.57
N ASN A 406 6.46 -33.80 -23.48
CA ASN A 406 7.80 -33.26 -23.31
C ASN A 406 8.66 -34.22 -22.48
N TYR A 407 9.89 -34.47 -22.92
CA TYR A 407 10.94 -35.03 -22.08
C TYR A 407 12.25 -34.29 -22.35
N THR A 408 12.68 -33.46 -21.41
CA THR A 408 13.90 -32.66 -21.51
C THR A 408 14.86 -33.02 -20.38
N THR A 409 16.16 -33.11 -20.69
CA THR A 409 17.21 -33.39 -19.71
C THR A 409 18.27 -32.30 -19.73
N ALA A 410 18.85 -31.98 -18.58
CA ALA A 410 19.96 -31.03 -18.48
C ALA A 410 21.18 -31.47 -19.31
N ALA A 411 21.42 -32.77 -19.41
CA ALA A 411 22.58 -33.32 -20.11
C ALA A 411 22.42 -33.36 -21.65
N SER A 412 21.21 -33.61 -22.17
CA SER A 412 20.98 -33.90 -23.60
C SER A 412 19.93 -33.01 -24.26
N GLY A 413 19.35 -32.04 -23.54
CA GLY A 413 18.26 -31.21 -24.03
C GLY A 413 16.97 -32.01 -24.25
N ASP A 414 16.17 -31.59 -25.22
CA ASP A 414 14.90 -32.23 -25.59
C ASP A 414 15.14 -33.62 -26.21
N GLN A 415 14.55 -34.63 -25.57
CA GLN A 415 14.59 -36.04 -25.92
C GLN A 415 13.19 -36.62 -26.15
N THR A 416 12.15 -35.77 -26.29
CA THR A 416 10.73 -36.17 -26.45
C THR A 416 10.53 -37.17 -27.58
N ILE A 417 11.32 -37.06 -28.65
CA ILE A 417 11.25 -37.93 -29.82
C ILE A 417 11.43 -39.43 -29.50
N LEU A 418 12.08 -39.78 -28.38
CA LEU A 418 12.27 -41.16 -27.93
C LEU A 418 10.94 -41.87 -27.61
N PHE A 419 9.91 -41.10 -27.24
CA PHE A 419 8.62 -41.59 -26.79
C PHE A 419 7.47 -41.33 -27.77
N ASN A 420 7.77 -40.80 -28.97
CA ASN A 420 6.76 -40.51 -29.98
C ASN A 420 5.88 -41.72 -30.33
N GLN A 421 4.57 -41.47 -30.47
CA GLN A 421 3.54 -42.44 -30.83
C GLN A 421 3.35 -43.57 -29.80
N ARG A 422 3.92 -43.43 -28.59
CA ARG A 422 3.74 -44.39 -27.50
C ARG A 422 2.53 -43.99 -26.66
N VAL A 423 1.72 -44.99 -26.34
CA VAL A 423 0.66 -44.88 -25.34
C VAL A 423 1.12 -45.55 -24.06
N PHE A 424 1.15 -44.79 -22.97
CA PHE A 424 1.38 -45.23 -21.62
C PHE A 424 0.03 -45.53 -20.96
N THR A 425 -0.10 -46.70 -20.36
CA THR A 425 -1.32 -47.14 -19.67
C THR A 425 -0.94 -47.54 -18.26
N PHE A 426 -1.49 -46.83 -17.28
CA PHE A 426 -1.26 -47.04 -15.86
C PHE A 426 -2.44 -47.82 -15.28
N SER A 427 -2.27 -49.09 -15.00
CA SER A 427 -3.35 -49.94 -14.47
C SER A 427 -3.48 -49.77 -12.96
N SER A 428 -4.71 -49.82 -12.43
CA SER A 428 -4.99 -49.63 -11.00
C SER A 428 -4.36 -50.67 -10.06
N ASN A 429 -3.85 -51.78 -10.61
CA ASN A 429 -3.08 -52.80 -9.88
C ASN A 429 -1.58 -52.48 -9.79
N GLY A 430 -1.12 -51.32 -10.28
CA GLY A 430 0.28 -50.91 -10.30
C GLY A 430 1.08 -51.36 -11.52
N GLU A 431 0.45 -51.98 -12.52
CA GLU A 431 1.12 -52.32 -13.79
C GLU A 431 1.17 -51.11 -14.72
N LEU A 432 2.33 -50.87 -15.33
CA LEU A 432 2.57 -49.81 -16.31
C LEU A 432 2.92 -50.44 -17.64
N ARG A 433 2.26 -50.01 -18.72
CA ARG A 433 2.55 -50.49 -20.07
C ARG A 433 2.76 -49.34 -21.04
N ALA A 434 3.88 -49.35 -21.76
CA ALA A 434 4.17 -48.38 -22.82
C ALA A 434 4.18 -49.07 -24.20
N ALA A 435 3.29 -48.69 -25.12
CA ALA A 435 3.08 -49.45 -26.36
C ALA A 435 3.01 -48.61 -27.64
N ILE A 436 3.48 -49.21 -28.74
CA ILE A 436 3.28 -48.75 -30.13
C ILE A 436 2.68 -49.91 -30.92
N ASN A 437 1.55 -49.69 -31.62
CA ASN A 437 0.95 -50.68 -32.52
C ASN A 437 0.82 -52.10 -31.89
N ASN A 438 0.36 -52.17 -30.64
CA ASN A 438 0.22 -53.38 -29.81
C ASN A 438 1.51 -54.07 -29.33
N ALA A 439 2.71 -53.67 -29.77
CA ALA A 439 3.97 -54.07 -29.13
C ALA A 439 4.23 -53.15 -27.92
N GLY A 440 4.43 -53.72 -26.73
CA GLY A 440 4.59 -52.95 -25.50
C GLY A 440 5.78 -53.40 -24.67
N VAL A 441 6.29 -52.48 -23.86
CA VAL A 441 7.20 -52.76 -22.75
C VAL A 441 6.40 -52.64 -21.46
N GLU A 442 6.51 -53.66 -20.63
CA GLU A 442 5.84 -53.75 -19.34
C GLU A 442 6.73 -53.18 -18.24
N GLY A 443 6.08 -52.75 -17.16
CA GLY A 443 6.69 -52.05 -16.05
C GLY A 443 5.75 -51.98 -14.86
N THR A 444 6.16 -51.25 -13.83
CA THR A 444 5.29 -50.95 -12.68
C THR A 444 5.28 -49.46 -12.42
N TRP A 445 4.24 -49.00 -11.74
CA TRP A 445 4.17 -47.63 -11.26
C TRP A 445 3.58 -47.57 -9.85
N GLN A 446 3.97 -46.53 -9.12
CA GLN A 446 3.40 -46.24 -7.81
C GLN A 446 3.49 -44.75 -7.52
N VAL A 447 2.39 -44.15 -7.10
CA VAL A 447 2.39 -42.82 -6.50
C VAL A 447 2.62 -42.96 -4.99
N THR A 448 3.62 -42.26 -4.48
CA THR A 448 3.93 -42.21 -3.04
C THR A 448 4.03 -40.78 -2.56
N ILE A 449 3.66 -40.57 -1.31
CA ILE A 449 3.95 -39.34 -0.58
C ILE A 449 5.40 -39.48 -0.09
N ARG A 450 6.33 -38.62 -0.58
CA ARG A 450 7.73 -38.60 -0.12
C ARG A 450 7.84 -37.95 1.26
N ASP A 451 7.08 -36.89 1.49
CA ASP A 451 6.89 -36.19 2.76
C ASP A 451 5.50 -35.52 2.76
N GLN A 452 5.17 -34.72 3.78
CA GLN A 452 3.84 -34.09 3.88
C GLN A 452 3.44 -33.23 2.66
N PHE A 453 4.37 -32.91 1.75
CA PHE A 453 4.23 -31.89 0.71
C PHE A 453 4.54 -32.38 -0.71
N ASP A 454 5.36 -33.42 -0.86
CA ASP A 454 5.82 -33.93 -2.15
C ASP A 454 5.21 -35.29 -2.52
N LEU A 455 4.55 -35.32 -3.67
CA LEU A 455 4.15 -36.55 -4.34
C LEU A 455 5.26 -37.00 -5.27
N SER A 456 5.47 -38.31 -5.34
CA SER A 456 6.37 -38.90 -6.31
C SER A 456 5.71 -40.02 -7.10
N LEU A 457 5.95 -40.02 -8.41
CA LEU A 457 5.61 -41.13 -9.30
C LEU A 457 6.87 -41.97 -9.51
N ALA A 458 6.92 -43.13 -8.87
CA ALA A 458 7.91 -44.14 -9.18
C ALA A 458 7.45 -44.93 -10.40
N MET A 459 8.28 -44.98 -11.45
CA MET A 459 8.08 -45.85 -12.60
C MET A 459 9.25 -46.83 -12.70
N THR A 460 8.95 -48.08 -13.02
CA THR A 460 9.95 -49.08 -13.36
C THR A 460 9.59 -49.70 -14.70
N PHE A 461 10.60 -50.14 -15.44
CA PHE A 461 10.46 -50.88 -16.68
C PHE A 461 11.50 -51.98 -16.71
N GLU A 462 11.30 -53.00 -17.56
CA GLU A 462 12.40 -53.88 -17.94
C GLU A 462 13.56 -53.05 -18.51
N ASP A 463 14.80 -53.52 -18.32
CA ASP A 463 16.07 -52.84 -18.71
C ASP A 463 16.21 -52.72 -20.24
N ILE A 464 15.33 -51.93 -20.84
CA ILE A 464 15.11 -51.77 -22.28
C ILE A 464 15.11 -50.27 -22.60
N PRO A 465 16.11 -49.75 -23.31
CA PRO A 465 16.09 -48.37 -23.79
C PRO A 465 14.89 -48.10 -24.73
N PRO A 466 14.28 -46.90 -24.70
CA PRO A 466 14.66 -45.72 -23.90
C PRO A 466 14.07 -45.71 -22.48
N PHE A 467 13.32 -46.74 -22.06
CA PHE A 467 12.56 -46.73 -20.82
C PHE A 467 13.42 -46.67 -19.55
N THR A 468 14.67 -47.12 -19.64
CA THR A 468 15.68 -46.95 -18.59
C THR A 468 15.94 -45.49 -18.21
N GLN A 469 15.64 -44.53 -19.10
CA GLN A 469 15.84 -43.10 -18.84
C GLN A 469 14.72 -42.46 -18.01
N ILE A 470 13.53 -43.08 -18.01
CA ILE A 470 12.36 -42.60 -17.25
C ILE A 470 11.97 -43.54 -16.10
N ALA A 471 12.64 -44.69 -15.98
CA ALA A 471 12.46 -45.68 -14.91
C ALA A 471 13.10 -45.21 -13.59
N THR A 472 12.53 -44.16 -12.99
CA THR A 472 12.98 -43.56 -11.72
C THR A 472 11.79 -43.04 -10.90
N SER A 473 12.07 -42.42 -9.75
CA SER A 473 11.10 -41.75 -8.89
C SER A 473 11.08 -40.25 -9.17
N TRP A 474 10.07 -39.83 -9.93
CA TRP A 474 9.83 -38.45 -10.32
C TRP A 474 9.06 -37.68 -9.26
N GLN A 475 9.38 -36.42 -9.01
CA GLN A 475 8.52 -35.50 -8.27
C GLN A 475 7.34 -35.10 -9.15
N VAL A 476 6.13 -35.12 -8.60
CA VAL A 476 4.93 -34.62 -9.29
C VAL A 476 4.84 -33.12 -9.03
N LEU A 477 5.08 -32.31 -10.06
CA LEU A 477 5.01 -30.85 -9.97
C LEU A 477 3.57 -30.39 -10.15
N ASN A 478 2.98 -30.65 -11.31
CA ASN A 478 1.61 -30.25 -11.60
C ASN A 478 0.80 -31.40 -12.19
N TYR A 479 -0.51 -31.39 -11.97
CA TYR A 479 -1.43 -32.27 -12.68
C TYR A 479 -2.83 -31.66 -12.73
N ASN A 480 -3.53 -31.97 -13.80
CA ASN A 480 -4.96 -31.75 -13.95
C ASN A 480 -5.57 -32.93 -14.72
N ASP A 481 -6.82 -32.81 -15.14
CA ASP A 481 -7.53 -33.89 -15.85
C ASP A 481 -6.89 -34.29 -17.19
N ASP A 482 -6.07 -33.42 -17.79
CA ASP A 482 -5.52 -33.55 -19.15
C ASP A 482 -4.00 -33.64 -19.20
N GLN A 483 -3.26 -33.18 -18.17
CA GLN A 483 -1.80 -33.12 -18.19
C GLN A 483 -1.20 -33.44 -16.82
N ILE A 484 0.00 -34.03 -16.82
CA ILE A 484 0.83 -34.27 -15.64
C ILE A 484 2.27 -33.87 -15.93
N THR A 485 2.84 -33.01 -15.08
CA THR A 485 4.21 -32.52 -15.16
C THR A 485 5.04 -33.09 -14.02
N LEU A 486 6.19 -33.66 -14.36
CA LEU A 486 7.09 -34.37 -13.48
C LEU A 486 8.51 -33.81 -13.58
N GLU A 487 9.22 -33.78 -12.46
CA GLU A 487 10.61 -33.32 -12.38
C GLU A 487 11.51 -34.31 -11.65
N LEU A 488 12.79 -34.33 -12.04
CA LEU A 488 13.83 -35.11 -11.39
C LEU A 488 14.92 -34.17 -10.90
N PHE A 489 15.13 -34.15 -9.58
CA PHE A 489 16.21 -33.41 -8.95
C PHE A 489 17.30 -34.35 -8.44
N ASN A 490 18.55 -33.90 -8.53
CA ASN A 490 19.70 -34.54 -7.90
C ASN A 490 20.47 -33.51 -7.08
N ALA A 491 20.52 -33.71 -5.76
CA ALA A 491 21.13 -32.79 -4.81
C ALA A 491 20.67 -31.32 -4.99
N GLY A 492 19.37 -31.11 -5.22
CA GLY A 492 18.76 -29.79 -5.41
C GLY A 492 18.90 -29.20 -6.82
N THR A 493 19.60 -29.87 -7.75
CA THR A 493 19.71 -29.43 -9.14
C THR A 493 18.70 -30.16 -10.03
N LEU A 494 17.95 -29.44 -10.86
CA LEU A 494 17.03 -30.03 -11.85
C LEU A 494 17.81 -30.79 -12.92
N GLU A 495 17.58 -32.09 -13.03
CA GLU A 495 18.21 -32.96 -14.03
C GLU A 495 17.31 -33.22 -15.25
N ALA A 496 16.00 -33.33 -15.05
CA ALA A 496 15.06 -33.61 -16.14
C ALA A 496 13.62 -33.19 -15.82
N THR A 497 12.86 -32.89 -16.87
CA THR A 497 11.42 -32.63 -16.83
C THR A 497 10.72 -33.61 -17.78
N LEU A 498 9.61 -34.20 -17.34
CA LEU A 498 8.80 -35.15 -18.10
C LEU A 498 7.33 -34.75 -18.00
N VAL A 499 6.66 -34.59 -19.14
CA VAL A 499 5.25 -34.19 -19.21
C VAL A 499 4.45 -35.27 -19.95
N PHE A 500 3.34 -35.67 -19.35
CA PHE A 500 2.34 -36.54 -19.96
C PHE A 500 1.09 -35.74 -20.30
N ASP A 501 0.60 -35.89 -21.53
CA ASP A 501 -0.73 -35.43 -21.93
C ASP A 501 -1.66 -36.64 -22.09
N LYS A 502 -2.91 -36.47 -21.71
CA LYS A 502 -3.96 -37.46 -21.84
C LYS A 502 -4.39 -37.62 -23.30
N LEU A 503 -4.73 -38.85 -23.69
CA LEU A 503 -5.19 -39.21 -25.05
C LEU A 503 -6.70 -39.18 -25.23
#